data_AF-A0A2V7SID8-F1
#
_entry.id   AF-A0A2V7SID8-F1
#
_cell.length_a   1.000
_cell.length_b   1.000
_cell.length_c   1.000
_cell.angle_alpha   90.00
_cell.angle_beta   90.00
_cell.angle_gamma   90.00
#
_symmetry.space_group_name_H-M   'P 1'
#
loop_
_entity.id
_entity.type
_entity.pdbx_description
1 polymer ?
#
loop_
_entity_poly.entity_id
_entity_poly.type
_entity_poly.pdbx_seq_one_letter_code
_entity_poly.pdbx_strand_id
1 'polypeptide(L)'
;MDQLSLDVIVTRGALVESRHRVHAAVVDASGTLIGAARDATVVSHWRSCAKPFQIMPLIESGGFDSLAWGDDQLALACASHGGEPEHVAIAQAMLASIGMEEGDLVCGPHDPLSQRGQKALRDAGHRPTRLHNNCSGKHAAMLARAHTAGWPSYGYERYDHPVQQACLDEVSRWADVPSEKIGLAVDGCGVTVFVLGLEPMALAYARLADAARRSAEIPSRIVHAMQTRPFLVGGTDRFDSAVIEATEGRCIAKIGAEGVHCVALIDEGVGIAIKVEDGAQRAQFPAVIAVLQHRCGTREARSSARYGRSVTRSESGLDDATRVLVQLSAAIASSDEATVRYWLTQAARDVPPEQTEELILQSYLFCGFPRALNAAREWRRVSQRAAPTSDEAEDIHLGEEWRERGEQTCAAVYGSMYEKLRLNVRDLHPALDAWMVVDGYGKVLGRPGLDLARRELCVVAACAAMGQDRQLHSHLRGALNVGVEPAALAETLTAIAGLIGAERARSAQLLLARVLGK
;
A
#
# COMPACT_ATOMS: atom_id res chain seq x y z
N MET A 1 16.05 -26.49 -9.55
CA MET A 1 15.91 -25.63 -8.37
C MET A 1 16.26 -24.22 -8.81
N ASP A 2 15.29 -23.31 -8.80
CA ASP A 2 15.50 -21.94 -9.27
C ASP A 2 16.17 -21.11 -8.19
N GLN A 3 17.31 -20.47 -8.53
CA GLN A 3 17.98 -19.53 -7.63
C GLN A 3 17.43 -18.12 -7.85
N LEU A 4 16.71 -17.61 -6.86
CA LEU A 4 16.07 -16.30 -6.89
C LEU A 4 17.02 -15.22 -6.36
N SER A 5 17.04 -14.07 -7.03
CA SER A 5 17.70 -12.85 -6.53
C SER A 5 16.67 -11.95 -5.88
N LEU A 6 16.58 -11.99 -4.54
CA LEU A 6 15.54 -11.28 -3.76
C LEU A 6 16.05 -10.15 -2.87
N ASP A 7 17.34 -9.83 -2.92
CA ASP A 7 17.89 -8.71 -2.14
C ASP A 7 17.17 -7.42 -2.49
N VAL A 8 16.70 -6.71 -1.45
CA VAL A 8 16.00 -5.44 -1.64
C VAL A 8 16.96 -4.30 -1.41
N ILE A 9 17.12 -3.48 -2.45
CA ILE A 9 17.96 -2.30 -2.42
C ILE A 9 17.06 -1.09 -2.23
N VAL A 10 17.32 -0.31 -1.19
CA VAL A 10 16.74 1.02 -1.01
C VAL A 10 17.73 2.02 -1.58
N THR A 11 17.29 2.82 -2.54
CA THR A 11 18.10 3.87 -3.16
C THR A 11 17.60 5.25 -2.74
N ARG A 12 18.50 6.23 -2.77
CA ARG A 12 18.18 7.66 -2.71
C ARG A 12 18.91 8.33 -3.86
N GLY A 13 18.15 8.70 -4.89
CA GLY A 13 18.69 9.02 -6.20
C GLY A 13 19.45 7.83 -6.80
N ALA A 14 20.62 8.07 -7.39
CA ALA A 14 21.45 7.05 -8.02
C ALA A 14 22.23 6.16 -7.02
N LEU A 15 22.23 6.50 -5.72
CA LEU A 15 23.04 5.81 -4.73
C LEU A 15 22.21 4.81 -3.92
N VAL A 16 22.84 3.70 -3.57
CA VAL A 16 22.28 2.72 -2.65
C VAL A 16 22.35 3.26 -1.22
N GLU A 17 21.20 3.50 -0.61
CA GLU A 17 21.07 3.92 0.79
C GLU A 17 21.07 2.72 1.74
N SER A 18 20.42 1.61 1.36
CA SER A 18 20.40 0.39 2.19
C SER A 18 20.28 -0.85 1.33
N ARG A 19 20.79 -1.97 1.84
CA ARG A 19 20.64 -3.31 1.24
C ARG A 19 20.06 -4.25 2.29
N HIS A 20 18.97 -4.89 1.93
CA HIS A 20 18.31 -5.91 2.75
C HIS A 20 18.52 -7.25 2.08
N ARG A 21 19.18 -8.15 2.82
CA ARG A 21 19.42 -9.52 2.36
C ARG A 21 18.18 -10.36 2.64
N VAL A 22 17.74 -11.10 1.63
CA VAL A 22 16.49 -11.87 1.72
C VAL A 22 16.74 -13.34 1.47
N HIS A 23 16.32 -14.14 2.44
CA HIS A 23 16.28 -15.60 2.38
C HIS A 23 14.89 -16.05 1.99
N ALA A 24 14.78 -17.07 1.14
CA ALA A 24 13.49 -17.63 0.78
C ALA A 24 13.59 -19.13 0.47
N ALA A 25 12.50 -19.84 0.78
CA ALA A 25 12.24 -21.21 0.38
C ALA A 25 10.91 -21.26 -0.38
N VAL A 26 10.89 -21.98 -1.51
CA VAL A 26 9.68 -22.26 -2.30
C VAL A 26 9.58 -23.77 -2.44
N VAL A 27 8.52 -24.35 -1.90
CA VAL A 27 8.36 -25.80 -1.73
C VAL A 27 7.03 -26.23 -2.34
N ASP A 28 7.01 -27.37 -3.04
CA ASP A 28 5.75 -27.99 -3.48
C ASP A 28 5.16 -28.92 -2.42
N ALA A 29 3.94 -29.39 -2.65
CA ALA A 29 3.23 -30.28 -1.73
C ALA A 29 3.94 -31.63 -1.47
N SER A 30 4.91 -32.04 -2.31
CA SER A 30 5.72 -33.24 -2.08
C SER A 30 6.86 -33.04 -1.09
N GLY A 31 7.15 -31.78 -0.72
CA GLY A 31 8.33 -31.43 0.07
C GLY A 31 9.56 -31.11 -0.76
N THR A 32 9.43 -31.01 -2.08
CA THR A 32 10.56 -30.68 -2.94
C THR A 32 10.83 -29.17 -2.94
N LEU A 33 12.07 -28.78 -2.66
CA LEU A 33 12.54 -27.40 -2.81
C LEU A 33 12.67 -27.05 -4.30
N ILE A 34 11.71 -26.28 -4.80
CA ILE A 34 11.60 -25.92 -6.22
C ILE A 34 12.17 -24.53 -6.51
N GLY A 35 12.40 -23.69 -5.49
CA GLY A 35 13.11 -22.43 -5.62
C GLY A 35 13.65 -21.93 -4.28
N ALA A 36 14.75 -21.17 -4.31
CA ALA A 36 15.38 -20.65 -3.11
C ALA A 36 16.03 -19.28 -3.37
N ALA A 37 16.09 -18.45 -2.35
CA ALA A 37 16.96 -17.26 -2.34
C ALA A 37 17.92 -17.36 -1.15
N ARG A 38 19.20 -17.12 -1.42
CA ARG A 38 20.29 -17.25 -0.43
C ARG A 38 20.26 -18.63 0.25
N ASP A 39 19.91 -18.67 1.52
CA ASP A 39 19.86 -19.87 2.35
C ASP A 39 18.42 -20.14 2.79
N ALA A 40 17.84 -21.21 2.24
CA ALA A 40 16.47 -21.66 2.50
C ALA A 40 16.32 -22.39 3.85
N THR A 41 17.43 -22.68 4.52
CA THR A 41 17.45 -23.41 5.81
C THR A 41 17.53 -22.49 7.02
N VAL A 42 17.61 -21.16 6.80
CA VAL A 42 17.68 -20.17 7.88
C VAL A 42 16.58 -20.41 8.91
N VAL A 43 17.01 -20.60 10.15
CA VAL A 43 16.12 -20.78 11.29
C VAL A 43 15.59 -19.43 11.75
N SER A 44 14.27 -19.31 11.89
CA SER A 44 13.63 -18.10 12.38
C SER A 44 12.38 -18.40 13.19
N HIS A 45 11.89 -17.37 13.88
CA HIS A 45 10.60 -17.43 14.55
C HIS A 45 9.50 -17.38 13.50
N TRP A 46 8.55 -18.32 13.49
CA TRP A 46 7.46 -18.35 12.51
C TRP A 46 6.46 -17.20 12.72
N ARG A 47 6.42 -16.65 13.95
CA ARG A 47 5.62 -15.48 14.34
C ARG A 47 4.15 -15.68 13.93
N SER A 48 3.49 -14.60 13.50
CA SER A 48 2.09 -14.61 13.08
C SER A 48 1.82 -15.47 11.83
N CYS A 49 2.84 -15.96 11.12
CA CYS A 49 2.64 -16.85 9.99
C CYS A 49 2.14 -18.25 10.40
N ALA A 50 2.27 -18.63 11.68
CA ALA A 50 1.77 -19.93 12.17
C ALA A 50 0.24 -19.97 12.39
N LYS A 51 -0.44 -18.81 12.38
CA LYS A 51 -1.85 -18.69 12.79
C LYS A 51 -2.84 -19.63 12.07
N PRO A 52 -2.73 -19.86 10.75
CA PRO A 52 -3.60 -20.81 10.05
C PRO A 52 -3.51 -22.24 10.59
N PHE A 53 -2.39 -22.62 11.22
CA PHE A 53 -2.20 -23.94 11.83
C PHE A 53 -2.61 -23.93 13.31
N GLN A 54 -2.40 -22.80 14.01
CA GLN A 54 -2.77 -22.66 15.43
C GLN A 54 -4.28 -22.73 15.69
N ILE A 55 -5.12 -22.46 14.69
CA ILE A 55 -6.58 -22.55 14.80
C ILE A 55 -7.12 -23.98 14.62
N MET A 56 -6.36 -24.85 13.93
CA MET A 56 -6.80 -26.20 13.58
C MET A 56 -7.25 -27.05 14.78
N PRO A 57 -6.61 -27.01 15.97
CA PRO A 57 -7.07 -27.81 17.10
C PRO A 57 -8.48 -27.46 17.57
N LEU A 58 -8.90 -26.19 17.44
CA LEU A 58 -10.26 -25.78 17.80
C LEU A 58 -11.29 -26.33 16.81
N ILE A 59 -10.95 -26.37 15.52
CA ILE A 59 -11.83 -26.90 14.47
C ILE A 59 -11.91 -28.42 14.57
N GLU A 60 -10.76 -29.11 14.68
CA GLU A 60 -10.68 -30.57 14.79
C GLU A 60 -11.42 -31.13 16.00
N SER A 61 -11.42 -30.40 17.12
CA SER A 61 -12.17 -30.79 18.31
C SER A 61 -13.69 -30.65 18.18
N GLY A 62 -14.20 -30.07 17.09
CA GLY A 62 -15.60 -29.68 16.92
C GLY A 62 -15.99 -28.44 17.74
N GLY A 63 -15.05 -27.87 18.49
CA GLY A 63 -15.28 -26.69 19.34
C GLY A 63 -15.73 -25.48 18.53
N PHE A 64 -15.14 -25.26 17.35
CA PHE A 64 -15.51 -24.15 16.45
C PHE A 64 -17.00 -24.20 16.06
N ASP A 65 -17.48 -25.37 15.65
CA ASP A 65 -18.87 -25.58 15.22
C ASP A 65 -19.85 -25.55 16.40
N SER A 66 -19.44 -26.07 17.57
CA SER A 66 -20.25 -26.01 18.80
C SER A 66 -20.54 -24.58 19.27
N LEU A 67 -19.66 -23.64 18.95
CA LEU A 67 -19.81 -22.21 19.26
C LEU A 67 -20.58 -21.44 18.18
N ALA A 68 -21.00 -22.13 17.10
CA ALA A 68 -21.64 -21.54 15.93
C ALA A 68 -20.83 -20.38 15.31
N TRP A 69 -19.51 -20.47 15.38
CA TRP A 69 -18.62 -19.52 14.73
C TRP A 69 -18.56 -19.77 13.21
N GLY A 70 -18.38 -18.70 12.43
CA GLY A 70 -18.35 -18.75 10.97
C GLY A 70 -17.05 -18.19 10.39
N ASP A 71 -17.10 -17.85 9.09
CA ASP A 71 -15.93 -17.39 8.34
C ASP A 71 -15.30 -16.12 8.92
N ASP A 72 -16.10 -15.23 9.51
CA ASP A 72 -15.60 -13.98 10.09
C ASP A 72 -14.68 -14.26 11.30
N GLN A 73 -15.10 -15.15 12.20
CA GLN A 73 -14.30 -15.58 13.35
C GLN A 73 -13.07 -16.38 12.91
N LEU A 74 -13.23 -17.23 11.88
CA LEU A 74 -12.13 -18.04 11.36
C LEU A 74 -11.04 -17.18 10.72
N ALA A 75 -11.45 -16.21 9.89
CA ALA A 75 -10.55 -15.25 9.28
C ALA A 75 -9.83 -14.41 10.35
N LEU A 76 -10.56 -13.92 11.37
CA LEU A 76 -9.96 -13.14 12.45
C LEU A 76 -9.01 -13.98 13.33
N ALA A 77 -9.29 -15.26 13.55
CA ALA A 77 -8.37 -16.16 14.26
C ALA A 77 -7.06 -16.36 13.49
N CYS A 78 -7.11 -16.33 12.16
CA CYS A 78 -5.94 -16.39 11.29
C CYS A 78 -5.23 -15.02 11.11
N ALA A 79 -5.87 -13.92 11.52
CA ALA A 79 -5.49 -12.57 11.15
C ALA A 79 -4.28 -12.01 11.91
N SER A 80 -3.61 -11.04 11.31
CA SER A 80 -2.85 -9.99 12.02
C SER A 80 -3.49 -8.64 11.73
N HIS A 81 -4.73 -8.49 12.24
CA HIS A 81 -5.67 -7.49 11.77
C HIS A 81 -5.26 -6.04 12.06
N GLY A 82 -5.89 -5.12 11.32
CA GLY A 82 -5.63 -3.69 11.37
C GLY A 82 -6.11 -2.97 12.65
N GLY A 83 -6.92 -3.63 13.49
CA GLY A 83 -7.47 -3.03 14.72
C GLY A 83 -8.60 -2.04 14.44
N GLU A 84 -9.31 -2.24 13.34
CA GLU A 84 -10.48 -1.43 12.95
C GLU A 84 -11.75 -1.87 13.70
N PRO A 85 -12.78 -1.01 13.78
CA PRO A 85 -13.98 -1.28 14.57
C PRO A 85 -14.62 -2.65 14.32
N GLU A 86 -14.63 -3.11 13.07
CA GLU A 86 -15.17 -4.41 12.67
C GLU A 86 -14.37 -5.58 13.27
N HIS A 87 -13.03 -5.48 13.29
CA HIS A 87 -12.18 -6.49 13.92
C HIS A 87 -12.42 -6.56 15.42
N VAL A 88 -12.48 -5.38 16.07
CA VAL A 88 -12.72 -5.25 17.52
C VAL A 88 -14.07 -5.85 17.88
N ALA A 89 -15.11 -5.57 17.11
CA ALA A 89 -16.46 -6.10 17.33
C ALA A 89 -16.50 -7.63 17.23
N ILE A 90 -15.83 -8.22 16.23
CA ILE A 90 -15.78 -9.68 16.06
C ILE A 90 -14.98 -10.33 17.20
N ALA A 91 -13.81 -9.77 17.56
CA ALA A 91 -13.02 -10.28 18.69
C ALA A 91 -13.81 -10.24 20.00
N GLN A 92 -14.55 -9.15 20.24
CA GLN A 92 -15.40 -9.01 21.40
C GLN A 92 -16.55 -10.04 21.40
N ALA A 93 -17.19 -10.26 20.25
CA ALA A 93 -18.25 -11.26 20.11
C ALA A 93 -17.73 -12.69 20.33
N MET A 94 -16.53 -13.01 19.84
CA MET A 94 -15.86 -14.29 20.09
C MET A 94 -15.68 -14.52 21.60
N LEU A 95 -15.13 -13.56 22.33
CA LEU A 95 -14.94 -13.67 23.78
C LEU A 95 -16.28 -13.80 24.52
N ALA A 96 -17.26 -12.97 24.17
CA ALA A 96 -18.58 -13.00 24.80
C ALA A 96 -19.27 -14.36 24.62
N SER A 97 -19.11 -15.01 23.46
CA SER A 97 -19.71 -16.33 23.19
C SER A 97 -19.20 -17.46 24.08
N ILE A 98 -18.03 -17.28 24.71
CA ILE A 98 -17.42 -18.23 25.66
C ILE A 98 -17.42 -17.71 27.11
N GLY A 99 -18.20 -16.64 27.38
CA GLY A 99 -18.32 -16.04 28.71
C GLY A 99 -17.07 -15.28 29.18
N MET A 100 -16.27 -14.76 28.25
CA MET A 100 -15.03 -14.02 28.52
C MET A 100 -15.10 -12.58 28.04
N GLU A 101 -14.15 -11.77 28.49
CA GLU A 101 -14.02 -10.36 28.12
C GLU A 101 -12.57 -10.01 27.75
N GLU A 102 -12.33 -8.77 27.33
CA GLU A 102 -11.00 -8.37 26.86
C GLU A 102 -9.89 -8.51 27.92
N GLY A 103 -10.24 -8.47 29.21
CA GLY A 103 -9.31 -8.68 30.32
C GLY A 103 -8.68 -10.08 30.37
N ASP A 104 -9.35 -11.07 29.78
CA ASP A 104 -8.86 -12.46 29.69
C ASP A 104 -7.79 -12.63 28.59
N LEU A 105 -7.68 -11.68 27.67
CA LEU A 105 -6.65 -11.69 26.64
C LEU A 105 -5.28 -11.40 27.26
N VAL A 106 -4.28 -12.26 27.04
CA VAL A 106 -2.89 -12.01 27.46
C VAL A 106 -2.24 -10.94 26.61
N CYS A 107 -2.58 -10.86 25.32
CA CYS A 107 -2.04 -9.85 24.43
C CYS A 107 -2.39 -8.44 24.97
N GLY A 108 -1.37 -7.63 25.22
CA GLY A 108 -1.53 -6.27 25.74
C GLY A 108 -2.17 -5.34 24.71
N PRO A 109 -2.76 -4.21 25.14
CA PRO A 109 -3.27 -3.20 24.22
C PRO A 109 -2.12 -2.59 23.40
N HIS A 110 -2.38 -2.32 22.11
CA HIS A 110 -1.52 -1.47 21.29
C HIS A 110 -2.37 -0.68 20.30
N ASP A 111 -1.81 0.40 19.74
CA ASP A 111 -2.51 1.20 18.73
C ASP A 111 -2.85 0.36 17.48
N PRO A 112 -4.03 0.56 16.86
CA PRO A 112 -4.37 -0.11 15.61
C PRO A 112 -3.27 -0.01 14.57
N LEU A 113 -3.02 -1.09 13.83
CA LEU A 113 -2.00 -1.11 12.78
C LEU A 113 -2.45 -0.43 11.48
N SER A 114 -3.76 -0.25 11.30
CA SER A 114 -4.34 0.46 10.17
C SER A 114 -4.51 1.95 10.48
N GLN A 115 -4.29 2.80 9.47
CA GLN A 115 -4.54 4.24 9.62
C GLN A 115 -6.02 4.53 9.92
N ARG A 116 -6.94 3.76 9.31
CA ARG A 116 -8.38 3.85 9.56
C ARG A 116 -8.72 3.54 11.01
N GLY A 117 -8.20 2.45 11.57
CA GLY A 117 -8.39 2.09 12.97
C GLY A 117 -7.83 3.14 13.93
N GLN A 118 -6.62 3.64 13.66
CA GLN A 118 -6.03 4.71 14.48
C GLN A 118 -6.87 6.00 14.44
N LYS A 119 -7.39 6.37 13.27
CA LYS A 119 -8.24 7.54 13.13
C LYS A 119 -9.55 7.35 13.91
N ALA A 120 -10.23 6.21 13.73
CA ALA A 120 -11.48 5.91 14.42
C ALA A 120 -11.32 5.95 15.94
N LEU A 121 -10.22 5.38 16.46
CA LEU A 121 -9.92 5.39 17.89
C LEU A 121 -9.66 6.81 18.41
N ARG A 122 -8.90 7.62 17.66
CA ARG A 122 -8.64 9.04 18.00
C ARG A 122 -9.90 9.88 17.98
N ASP A 123 -10.73 9.74 16.93
CA ASP A 123 -11.97 10.51 16.78
C ASP A 123 -12.97 10.19 17.91
N ALA A 124 -13.00 8.94 18.38
CA ALA A 124 -13.83 8.51 19.51
C ALA A 124 -13.30 8.98 20.88
N GLY A 125 -12.08 9.53 20.95
CA GLY A 125 -11.45 9.92 22.22
C GLY A 125 -11.14 8.73 23.14
N HIS A 126 -11.10 7.51 22.60
CA HIS A 126 -10.88 6.28 23.36
C HIS A 126 -9.39 5.89 23.37
N ARG A 127 -9.00 5.10 24.36
CA ARG A 127 -7.66 4.48 24.43
C ARG A 127 -7.71 3.10 23.77
N PRO A 128 -6.58 2.63 23.19
CA PRO A 128 -6.54 1.27 22.66
C PRO A 128 -6.73 0.27 23.79
N THR A 129 -7.50 -0.76 23.49
CA THR A 129 -7.76 -1.89 24.39
C THR A 129 -7.11 -3.17 23.86
N ARG A 130 -7.17 -4.27 24.62
CA ARG A 130 -6.59 -5.56 24.21
C ARG A 130 -7.24 -6.11 22.93
N LEU A 131 -8.49 -5.73 22.65
CA LEU A 131 -9.19 -6.07 21.41
C LEU A 131 -8.55 -5.44 20.16
N HIS A 132 -7.88 -4.30 20.31
CA HIS A 132 -7.18 -3.62 19.21
C HIS A 132 -5.84 -4.29 18.87
N ASN A 133 -5.34 -5.18 19.75
CA ASN A 133 -4.14 -5.94 19.47
C ASN A 133 -4.37 -6.80 18.22
N ASN A 134 -3.44 -6.76 17.26
CA ASN A 134 -3.55 -7.48 16.00
C ASN A 134 -3.60 -9.01 16.14
N CYS A 135 -3.34 -9.55 17.33
CA CYS A 135 -3.44 -10.96 17.66
C CYS A 135 -4.70 -11.32 18.47
N SER A 136 -5.57 -10.36 18.79
CA SER A 136 -6.72 -10.60 19.69
C SER A 136 -7.63 -11.73 19.18
N GLY A 137 -7.87 -11.84 17.86
CA GLY A 137 -8.61 -12.96 17.25
C GLY A 137 -8.00 -14.33 17.51
N LYS A 138 -6.67 -14.48 17.34
CA LYS A 138 -5.95 -15.74 17.66
C LYS A 138 -6.09 -16.09 19.14
N HIS A 139 -5.96 -15.09 20.01
CA HIS A 139 -6.09 -15.29 21.46
C HIS A 139 -7.51 -15.68 21.86
N ALA A 140 -8.53 -15.06 21.27
CA ALA A 140 -9.93 -15.45 21.48
C ALA A 140 -10.17 -16.91 21.05
N ALA A 141 -9.58 -17.36 19.94
CA ALA A 141 -9.66 -18.76 19.53
C ALA A 141 -8.90 -19.72 20.47
N MET A 142 -7.73 -19.32 20.99
CA MET A 142 -7.01 -20.11 22.00
C MET A 142 -7.80 -20.26 23.30
N LEU A 143 -8.46 -19.19 23.75
CA LEU A 143 -9.36 -19.20 24.90
C LEU A 143 -10.60 -20.07 24.64
N ALA A 144 -11.18 -20.00 23.44
CA ALA A 144 -12.27 -20.89 23.04
C ALA A 144 -11.84 -22.36 23.02
N ARG A 145 -10.60 -22.66 22.61
CA ARG A 145 -10.06 -24.02 22.70
C ARG A 145 -9.95 -24.50 24.14
N ALA A 146 -9.45 -23.65 25.05
CA ALA A 146 -9.43 -23.98 26.48
C ALA A 146 -10.84 -24.21 27.02
N HIS A 147 -11.78 -23.31 26.72
CA HIS A 147 -13.17 -23.38 27.15
C HIS A 147 -13.87 -24.68 26.70
N THR A 148 -13.82 -24.98 25.40
CA THR A 148 -14.47 -26.17 24.81
C THR A 148 -13.84 -27.48 25.27
N ALA A 149 -12.57 -27.46 25.72
CA ALA A 149 -11.90 -28.62 26.30
C ALA A 149 -12.08 -28.75 27.83
N GLY A 150 -12.66 -27.76 28.50
CA GLY A 150 -12.70 -27.69 29.97
C GLY A 150 -11.32 -27.46 30.61
N TRP A 151 -10.37 -26.89 29.87
CA TRP A 151 -9.05 -26.52 30.39
C TRP A 151 -9.07 -25.15 31.08
N PRO A 152 -8.11 -24.86 31.98
CA PRO A 152 -7.96 -23.52 32.54
C PRO A 152 -7.81 -22.47 31.43
N SER A 153 -8.48 -21.33 31.60
CA SER A 153 -8.27 -20.17 30.74
C SER A 153 -6.97 -19.44 31.10
N TYR A 154 -6.59 -19.44 32.38
CA TYR A 154 -5.37 -18.79 32.85
C TYR A 154 -4.11 -19.57 32.45
N GLY A 155 -3.09 -18.85 31.96
CA GLY A 155 -1.82 -19.45 31.57
C GLY A 155 -1.82 -20.06 30.16
N TYR A 156 -2.87 -19.84 29.37
CA TYR A 156 -2.97 -20.38 28.00
C TYR A 156 -1.84 -19.95 27.07
N GLU A 157 -1.10 -18.91 27.42
CA GLU A 157 0.05 -18.39 26.69
C GLU A 157 1.33 -19.24 26.87
N ARG A 158 1.41 -20.01 27.95
CA ARG A 158 2.60 -20.75 28.37
C ARG A 158 2.76 -22.03 27.57
N TYR A 159 4.01 -22.38 27.27
CA TYR A 159 4.32 -23.51 26.41
C TYR A 159 3.79 -24.84 26.95
N ASP A 160 3.75 -25.01 28.27
CA ASP A 160 3.26 -26.22 28.96
C ASP A 160 1.73 -26.31 29.02
N HIS A 161 1.02 -25.24 28.62
CA HIS A 161 -0.43 -25.26 28.58
C HIS A 161 -0.95 -26.16 27.44
N PRO A 162 -2.00 -26.97 27.65
CA PRO A 162 -2.55 -27.86 26.62
C PRO A 162 -2.94 -27.16 25.30
N VAL A 163 -3.33 -25.89 25.35
CA VAL A 163 -3.60 -25.07 24.14
C VAL A 163 -2.33 -24.88 23.30
N GLN A 164 -1.19 -24.55 23.90
CA GLN A 164 0.05 -24.35 23.17
C GLN A 164 0.64 -25.68 22.69
N GLN A 165 0.49 -26.76 23.48
CA GLN A 165 0.87 -28.11 23.07
C GLN A 165 0.07 -28.57 21.85
N ALA A 166 -1.25 -28.40 21.84
CA ALA A 166 -2.07 -28.71 20.67
C ALA A 166 -1.69 -27.88 19.43
N CYS A 167 -1.30 -26.60 19.61
CA CYS A 167 -0.75 -25.79 18.53
C CYS A 167 0.61 -26.33 18.03
N LEU A 168 1.47 -26.79 18.94
CA LEU A 168 2.78 -27.37 18.60
C LEU A 168 2.62 -28.67 17.81
N ASP A 169 1.66 -29.52 18.17
CA ASP A 169 1.37 -30.76 17.44
C ASP A 169 0.97 -30.46 15.99
N GLU A 170 0.13 -29.45 15.77
CA GLU A 170 -0.26 -29.01 14.44
C GLU A 170 0.91 -28.42 13.66
N VAL A 171 1.70 -27.55 14.28
CA VAL A 171 2.90 -27.00 13.66
C VAL A 171 3.87 -28.12 13.27
N SER A 172 4.07 -29.12 14.15
CA SER A 172 4.90 -30.29 13.89
C SER A 172 4.39 -31.10 12.71
N ARG A 173 3.09 -31.41 12.68
CA ARG A 173 2.42 -32.16 11.61
C ARG A 173 2.56 -31.48 10.25
N TRP A 174 2.25 -30.19 10.18
CA TRP A 174 2.22 -29.46 8.91
C TRP A 174 3.61 -29.09 8.41
N ALA A 175 4.54 -28.75 9.30
CA ALA A 175 5.91 -28.43 8.93
C ALA A 175 6.80 -29.66 8.71
N ASP A 176 6.32 -30.86 9.08
CA ASP A 176 7.08 -32.12 9.05
C ASP A 176 8.36 -32.08 9.89
N VAL A 177 8.28 -31.45 11.06
CA VAL A 177 9.39 -31.32 12.00
C VAL A 177 8.95 -31.90 13.34
N PRO A 178 9.64 -32.91 13.88
CA PRO A 178 9.34 -33.45 15.20
C PRO A 178 9.29 -32.33 16.26
N SER A 179 8.30 -32.36 17.16
CA SER A 179 8.03 -31.28 18.10
C SER A 179 9.23 -30.95 18.99
N GLU A 180 10.06 -31.95 19.33
CA GLU A 180 11.31 -31.79 20.09
C GLU A 180 12.41 -31.03 19.34
N LYS A 181 12.30 -30.88 18.02
CA LYS A 181 13.22 -30.12 17.17
C LYS A 181 12.72 -28.70 16.87
N ILE A 182 11.49 -28.38 17.27
CA ILE A 182 10.92 -27.03 17.11
C ILE A 182 11.33 -26.21 18.33
N GLY A 183 12.10 -25.16 18.12
CA GLY A 183 12.45 -24.24 19.21
C GLY A 183 11.22 -23.47 19.68
N LEU A 184 11.17 -23.14 20.97
CA LEU A 184 10.08 -22.40 21.59
C LEU A 184 10.60 -21.11 22.23
N ALA A 185 9.87 -20.01 22.04
CA ALA A 185 10.13 -18.73 22.69
C ALA A 185 8.82 -18.00 23.01
N VAL A 186 8.90 -16.86 23.68
CA VAL A 186 7.75 -15.98 23.95
C VAL A 186 7.64 -14.94 22.84
N ASP A 187 6.45 -14.85 22.22
CA ASP A 187 6.16 -13.87 21.17
C ASP A 187 5.86 -12.48 21.74
N GLY A 188 5.85 -11.45 20.89
CA GLY A 188 5.48 -10.09 21.30
C GLY A 188 4.03 -9.95 21.80
N CYS A 189 3.15 -10.90 21.45
CA CYS A 189 1.78 -10.97 21.98
C CYS A 189 1.66 -11.80 23.28
N GLY A 190 2.76 -12.40 23.75
CA GLY A 190 2.85 -13.13 25.02
C GLY A 190 2.72 -14.65 24.92
N VAL A 191 2.18 -15.20 23.82
CA VAL A 191 2.05 -16.65 23.62
C VAL A 191 3.33 -17.28 23.08
N THR A 192 3.38 -18.61 23.09
CA THR A 192 4.47 -19.38 22.52
C THR A 192 4.62 -19.14 21.01
N VAL A 193 5.85 -18.91 20.55
CA VAL A 193 6.23 -18.85 19.13
C VAL A 193 7.16 -20.00 18.78
N PHE A 194 6.95 -20.56 17.60
CA PHE A 194 7.68 -21.71 17.06
C PHE A 194 8.88 -21.27 16.23
N VAL A 195 10.03 -21.91 16.42
CA VAL A 195 11.30 -21.60 15.77
C VAL A 195 11.76 -22.79 14.93
N LEU A 196 11.84 -22.59 13.62
CA LEU A 196 12.14 -23.63 12.63
C LEU A 196 12.73 -23.01 11.35
N GLY A 197 13.20 -23.82 10.42
CA GLY A 197 13.76 -23.37 9.13
C GLY A 197 12.68 -22.87 8.16
N LEU A 198 13.07 -22.08 7.14
CA LEU A 198 12.12 -21.59 6.13
C LEU A 198 11.54 -22.71 5.28
N GLU A 199 12.31 -23.74 4.93
CA GLU A 199 11.83 -24.91 4.18
C GLU A 199 10.62 -25.58 4.86
N PRO A 200 10.68 -25.99 6.15
CA PRO A 200 9.50 -26.47 6.89
C PRO A 200 8.31 -25.49 6.91
N MET A 201 8.55 -24.18 7.04
CA MET A 201 7.47 -23.18 6.99
C MET A 201 6.81 -23.15 5.61
N ALA A 202 7.60 -23.20 4.54
CA ALA A 202 7.12 -23.25 3.17
C ALA A 202 6.36 -24.56 2.91
N LEU A 203 6.87 -25.69 3.40
CA LEU A 203 6.21 -27.00 3.31
C LEU A 203 4.81 -26.98 3.96
N ALA A 204 4.67 -26.39 5.15
CA ALA A 204 3.38 -26.27 5.82
C ALA A 204 2.35 -25.52 4.96
N TYR A 205 2.75 -24.42 4.32
CA TYR A 205 1.89 -23.66 3.41
C TYR A 205 1.63 -24.40 2.09
N ALA A 206 2.59 -25.19 1.58
CA ALA A 206 2.42 -26.01 0.38
C ALA A 206 1.39 -27.13 0.62
N ARG A 207 1.50 -27.80 1.77
CA ARG A 207 0.52 -28.81 2.21
C ARG A 207 -0.85 -28.18 2.43
N LEU A 208 -0.93 -26.98 3.03
CA LEU A 208 -2.20 -26.27 3.23
C LEU A 208 -2.88 -25.95 1.89
N ALA A 209 -2.11 -25.43 0.93
CA ALA A 209 -2.58 -25.18 -0.44
C ALA A 209 -3.12 -26.45 -1.11
N ASP A 210 -2.33 -27.52 -1.11
CA ASP A 210 -2.73 -28.79 -1.73
C ASP A 210 -3.93 -29.44 -1.07
N ALA A 211 -3.99 -29.43 0.27
CA ALA A 211 -5.13 -29.97 1.00
C ALA A 211 -6.41 -29.18 0.69
N ALA A 212 -6.34 -27.85 0.62
CA ALA A 212 -7.47 -27.02 0.25
C ALA A 212 -7.92 -27.25 -1.21
N ARG A 213 -6.94 -27.39 -2.14
CA ARG A 213 -7.18 -27.73 -3.55
C ARG A 213 -7.87 -29.09 -3.71
N ARG A 214 -7.55 -30.06 -2.85
CA ARG A 214 -8.21 -31.38 -2.78
C ARG A 214 -9.50 -31.39 -1.94
N SER A 215 -9.97 -30.22 -1.52
CA SER A 215 -11.20 -30.06 -0.72
C SER A 215 -11.18 -30.82 0.62
N ALA A 216 -10.02 -30.92 1.26
CA ALA A 216 -9.94 -31.43 2.63
C ALA A 216 -10.67 -30.46 3.58
N GLU A 217 -11.59 -30.97 4.38
CA GLU A 217 -12.61 -30.16 5.09
C GLU A 217 -12.01 -29.00 5.91
N ILE A 218 -11.13 -29.27 6.89
CA ILE A 218 -10.54 -28.22 7.75
C ILE A 218 -9.62 -27.25 6.98
N PRO A 219 -8.62 -27.71 6.20
CA PRO A 219 -7.79 -26.83 5.39
C PRO A 219 -8.59 -25.92 4.45
N SER A 220 -9.61 -26.48 3.77
CA SER A 220 -10.47 -25.73 2.86
C SER A 220 -11.27 -24.65 3.59
N ARG A 221 -11.78 -24.91 4.81
CA ARG A 221 -12.47 -23.89 5.60
C ARG A 221 -11.56 -22.71 5.96
N ILE A 222 -10.33 -23.00 6.40
CA ILE A 222 -9.35 -21.96 6.75
C ILE A 222 -9.01 -21.11 5.53
N VAL A 223 -8.67 -21.76 4.41
CA VAL A 223 -8.34 -21.08 3.15
C VAL A 223 -9.54 -20.26 2.66
N HIS A 224 -10.75 -20.84 2.68
CA HIS A 224 -11.97 -20.16 2.26
C HIS A 224 -12.24 -18.88 3.07
N ALA A 225 -12.19 -18.96 4.40
CA ALA A 225 -12.40 -17.80 5.25
C ALA A 225 -11.38 -16.69 4.98
N MET A 226 -10.10 -17.04 4.79
CA MET A 226 -9.06 -16.06 4.45
C MET A 226 -9.28 -15.45 3.06
N GLN A 227 -9.71 -16.23 2.07
CA GLN A 227 -10.00 -15.76 0.70
C GLN A 227 -11.22 -14.85 0.63
N THR A 228 -12.30 -15.16 1.36
CA THR A 228 -13.57 -14.42 1.30
C THR A 228 -13.66 -13.25 2.27
N ARG A 229 -12.74 -13.18 3.25
CA ARG A 229 -12.65 -12.11 4.25
C ARG A 229 -11.26 -11.46 4.31
N PRO A 230 -10.66 -11.02 3.18
CA PRO A 230 -9.32 -10.42 3.16
C PRO A 230 -9.20 -9.22 4.09
N PHE A 231 -10.25 -8.38 4.14
CA PHE A 231 -10.35 -7.28 5.10
C PHE A 231 -10.10 -7.73 6.54
N LEU A 232 -10.69 -8.84 6.99
CA LEU A 232 -10.53 -9.33 8.37
C LEU A 232 -9.13 -9.90 8.65
N VAL A 233 -8.43 -10.39 7.62
CA VAL A 233 -7.08 -10.97 7.75
C VAL A 233 -6.03 -9.89 8.03
N GLY A 234 -6.00 -8.83 7.22
CA GLY A 234 -4.97 -7.80 7.30
C GLY A 234 -5.46 -6.41 7.73
N GLY A 235 -6.71 -6.06 7.41
CA GLY A 235 -7.29 -4.72 7.50
C GLY A 235 -7.22 -3.92 6.19
N THR A 236 -7.80 -2.72 6.21
CA THR A 236 -7.79 -1.75 5.11
C THR A 236 -6.37 -1.41 4.68
N ASP A 237 -6.11 -1.50 3.37
CA ASP A 237 -4.83 -1.13 2.72
C ASP A 237 -3.61 -1.90 3.25
N ARG A 238 -3.81 -3.06 3.87
CA ARG A 238 -2.72 -3.89 4.41
C ARG A 238 -2.29 -4.94 3.40
N PHE A 239 -1.01 -5.29 3.41
CA PHE A 239 -0.39 -6.11 2.38
C PHE A 239 -1.06 -7.48 2.19
N ASP A 240 -1.31 -8.23 3.28
CA ASP A 240 -1.96 -9.55 3.22
C ASP A 240 -3.33 -9.46 2.51
N SER A 241 -4.19 -8.52 2.92
CA SER A 241 -5.50 -8.29 2.31
C SER A 241 -5.36 -7.93 0.83
N ALA A 242 -4.45 -7.01 0.51
CA ALA A 242 -4.23 -6.55 -0.85
C ALA A 242 -3.75 -7.66 -1.79
N VAL A 243 -2.89 -8.57 -1.32
CA VAL A 243 -2.41 -9.71 -2.12
C VAL A 243 -3.53 -10.74 -2.36
N ILE A 244 -4.33 -11.04 -1.34
CA ILE A 244 -5.48 -11.94 -1.48
C ILE A 244 -6.49 -11.35 -2.49
N GLU A 245 -6.82 -10.07 -2.37
CA GLU A 245 -7.71 -9.37 -3.29
C GLU A 245 -7.12 -9.27 -4.71
N ALA A 246 -5.83 -8.94 -4.82
CA ALA A 246 -5.10 -8.85 -6.09
C ALA A 246 -5.17 -10.11 -6.94
N THR A 247 -5.11 -11.25 -6.25
CA THR A 247 -5.04 -12.56 -6.87
C THR A 247 -6.39 -13.23 -6.98
N GLU A 248 -7.48 -12.54 -6.59
CA GLU A 248 -8.84 -13.09 -6.51
C GLU A 248 -8.87 -14.38 -5.66
N GLY A 249 -8.09 -14.40 -4.58
CA GLY A 249 -7.98 -15.53 -3.66
C GLY A 249 -7.06 -16.66 -4.12
N ARG A 250 -6.46 -16.61 -5.31
CA ARG A 250 -5.57 -17.69 -5.80
C ARG A 250 -4.33 -17.89 -4.94
N CYS A 251 -3.95 -16.89 -4.14
CA CYS A 251 -3.05 -17.10 -3.03
C CYS A 251 -3.58 -16.51 -1.72
N ILE A 252 -3.15 -17.11 -0.62
CA ILE A 252 -3.26 -16.50 0.71
C ILE A 252 -1.87 -16.14 1.21
N ALA A 253 -1.78 -14.99 1.85
CA ALA A 253 -0.53 -14.45 2.38
C ALA A 253 -0.67 -14.14 3.87
N LYS A 254 0.41 -14.34 4.61
CA LYS A 254 0.44 -14.08 6.04
C LYS A 254 1.74 -13.41 6.45
N ILE A 255 1.62 -12.19 6.96
CA ILE A 255 2.73 -11.45 7.56
C ILE A 255 3.10 -12.00 8.94
N GLY A 256 4.40 -12.08 9.18
CA GLY A 256 5.07 -12.20 10.47
C GLY A 256 5.97 -10.99 10.72
N ALA A 257 6.08 -10.59 12.00
CA ALA A 257 7.02 -9.55 12.41
C ALA A 257 8.48 -9.97 12.18
N GLU A 258 9.42 -9.02 12.25
CA GLU A 258 10.84 -9.27 12.01
C GLU A 258 11.11 -9.87 10.61
N GLY A 259 10.40 -9.41 9.59
CA GLY A 259 10.70 -9.74 8.19
C GLY A 259 10.34 -11.15 7.73
N VAL A 260 9.50 -11.90 8.47
CA VAL A 260 9.04 -13.25 8.09
C VAL A 260 7.71 -13.20 7.34
N HIS A 261 7.60 -13.79 6.17
CA HIS A 261 6.34 -13.81 5.41
C HIS A 261 6.11 -15.17 4.78
N CYS A 262 4.88 -15.68 4.84
CA CYS A 262 4.51 -16.94 4.21
C CYS A 262 3.36 -16.77 3.23
N VAL A 263 3.38 -17.53 2.14
CA VAL A 263 2.35 -17.50 1.09
C VAL A 263 2.02 -18.92 0.66
N ALA A 264 0.74 -19.20 0.44
CA ALA A 264 0.26 -20.43 -0.19
C ALA A 264 -0.36 -20.08 -1.55
N LEU A 265 0.19 -20.65 -2.62
CA LEU A 265 -0.36 -20.62 -3.98
C LEU A 265 -1.31 -21.81 -4.13
N ILE A 266 -2.61 -21.55 -4.04
CA ILE A 266 -3.63 -22.60 -3.85
C ILE A 266 -3.71 -23.53 -5.07
N ASP A 267 -3.76 -22.96 -6.26
CA ASP A 267 -3.93 -23.72 -7.50
C ASP A 267 -2.72 -24.61 -7.82
N GLU A 268 -1.53 -24.19 -7.38
CA GLU A 268 -0.25 -24.87 -7.64
C GLU A 268 0.13 -25.87 -6.53
N GLY A 269 -0.47 -25.80 -5.35
CA GLY A 269 -0.03 -26.59 -4.20
C GLY A 269 1.39 -26.22 -3.76
N VAL A 270 1.74 -24.93 -3.85
CA VAL A 270 3.08 -24.40 -3.56
C VAL A 270 3.04 -23.48 -2.35
N GLY A 271 4.03 -23.62 -1.48
CA GLY A 271 4.24 -22.76 -0.33
C GLY A 271 5.54 -21.99 -0.43
N ILE A 272 5.52 -20.77 0.09
CA ILE A 272 6.65 -19.85 0.09
C ILE A 272 6.87 -19.38 1.53
N ALA A 273 8.13 -19.34 1.96
CA ALA A 273 8.55 -18.69 3.21
C ALA A 273 9.73 -17.75 2.94
N ILE A 274 9.64 -16.53 3.43
CA ILE A 274 10.64 -15.47 3.25
C ILE A 274 11.10 -14.96 4.61
N LYS A 275 12.39 -14.68 4.73
CA LYS A 275 13.00 -13.96 5.85
C LYS A 275 13.90 -12.85 5.34
N VAL A 276 13.55 -11.61 5.66
CA VAL A 276 14.48 -10.46 5.56
C VAL A 276 15.45 -10.54 6.75
N GLU A 277 16.75 -10.60 6.47
CA GLU A 277 17.79 -10.91 7.47
C GLU A 277 17.79 -9.89 8.63
N ASP A 278 17.66 -8.59 8.32
CA ASP A 278 17.63 -7.51 9.31
C ASP A 278 16.23 -7.23 9.88
N GLY A 279 15.24 -8.05 9.53
CA GLY A 279 13.87 -7.94 10.01
C GLY A 279 13.06 -6.77 9.44
N ALA A 280 13.61 -5.98 8.51
CA ALA A 280 12.98 -4.76 8.03
C ALA A 280 11.73 -5.04 7.18
N GLN A 281 10.57 -4.60 7.66
CA GLN A 281 9.29 -4.75 6.96
C GLN A 281 9.30 -4.10 5.56
N ARG A 282 10.01 -2.98 5.38
CA ARG A 282 10.10 -2.28 4.09
C ARG A 282 10.68 -3.13 2.96
N ALA A 283 11.47 -4.17 3.28
CA ALA A 283 12.02 -5.12 2.32
C ALA A 283 11.20 -6.40 2.19
N GLN A 284 10.30 -6.67 3.13
CA GLN A 284 9.51 -7.89 3.17
C GLN A 284 8.51 -7.96 2.01
N PHE A 285 7.75 -6.89 1.80
CA PHE A 285 6.71 -6.86 0.78
C PHE A 285 7.24 -6.87 -0.66
N PRO A 286 8.29 -6.09 -1.01
CA PRO A 286 8.90 -6.18 -2.34
C PRO A 286 9.43 -7.59 -2.63
N ALA A 287 10.01 -8.26 -1.63
CA ALA A 287 10.50 -9.63 -1.80
C ALA A 287 9.37 -10.62 -2.10
N VAL A 288 8.25 -10.55 -1.37
CA VAL A 288 7.07 -11.39 -1.65
C VAL A 288 6.57 -11.16 -3.07
N ILE A 289 6.40 -9.89 -3.48
CA ILE A 289 5.96 -9.55 -4.84
C ILE A 289 6.93 -10.13 -5.89
N ALA A 290 8.24 -10.01 -5.68
CA ALA A 290 9.24 -10.51 -6.62
C ALA A 290 9.17 -12.05 -6.78
N VAL A 291 8.97 -12.79 -5.69
CA VAL A 291 8.78 -14.25 -5.78
C VAL A 291 7.50 -14.59 -6.54
N LEU A 292 6.40 -13.90 -6.25
CA LEU A 292 5.12 -14.09 -6.94
C LEU A 292 5.23 -13.78 -8.44
N GLN A 293 5.90 -12.70 -8.82
CA GLN A 293 6.12 -12.35 -10.23
C GLN A 293 6.96 -13.39 -10.98
N HIS A 294 7.97 -13.96 -10.31
CA HIS A 294 8.79 -15.02 -10.90
C HIS A 294 8.00 -16.32 -11.11
N ARG A 295 7.04 -16.62 -10.24
CA ARG A 295 6.24 -17.85 -10.33
C ARG A 295 5.02 -17.72 -11.22
N CYS A 296 4.24 -16.67 -11.04
CA CYS A 296 2.95 -16.52 -11.70
C CYS A 296 3.00 -15.74 -13.03
N GLY A 297 4.13 -15.12 -13.36
CA GLY A 297 4.24 -14.17 -14.47
C GLY A 297 3.50 -12.84 -14.23
N THR A 298 3.68 -11.87 -15.13
CA THR A 298 3.30 -10.45 -14.92
C THR A 298 1.78 -10.16 -14.88
N ARG A 299 0.92 -11.16 -15.05
CA ARG A 299 -0.55 -10.97 -15.14
C ARG A 299 -1.27 -10.90 -13.79
N GLU A 300 -0.69 -11.45 -12.73
CA GLU A 300 -1.35 -11.54 -11.41
C GLU A 300 -0.93 -10.44 -10.43
N ALA A 301 0.13 -9.69 -10.78
CA ALA A 301 0.75 -8.69 -9.91
C ALA A 301 0.31 -7.24 -10.19
N ARG A 302 -0.78 -7.02 -10.94
CA ARG A 302 -1.22 -5.64 -11.29
C ARG A 302 -1.91 -4.89 -10.14
N SER A 303 -2.16 -5.53 -9.00
CA SER A 303 -2.84 -4.92 -7.85
C SER A 303 -1.91 -4.52 -6.68
N SER A 304 -0.62 -4.91 -6.69
CA SER A 304 0.31 -4.65 -5.57
C SER A 304 1.14 -3.35 -5.68
N ALA A 305 0.65 -2.33 -6.40
CA ALA A 305 1.40 -1.09 -6.69
C ALA A 305 1.81 -0.24 -5.46
N ARG A 306 1.38 -0.60 -4.23
CA ARG A 306 1.73 0.11 -2.99
C ARG A 306 2.99 -0.38 -2.27
N TYR A 307 3.55 -1.55 -2.59
CA TYR A 307 4.49 -2.22 -1.67
C TYR A 307 5.76 -2.84 -2.27
N GLY A 308 6.26 -2.32 -3.38
CA GLY A 308 7.62 -2.66 -3.84
C GLY A 308 7.72 -2.78 -5.35
N ARG A 309 8.27 -1.74 -5.97
CA ARG A 309 8.59 -1.77 -7.40
C ARG A 309 9.93 -2.51 -7.56
N SER A 310 9.90 -3.82 -7.80
CA SER A 310 10.91 -4.43 -8.68
C SER A 310 10.59 -3.94 -10.08
N VAL A 311 11.40 -3.03 -10.59
CA VAL A 311 11.22 -2.45 -11.91
C VAL A 311 11.94 -3.35 -12.91
N THR A 312 11.23 -4.32 -13.49
CA THR A 312 11.39 -4.57 -14.92
C THR A 312 10.71 -3.40 -15.63
N ARG A 313 11.52 -2.49 -16.18
CA ARG A 313 11.09 -1.26 -16.83
C ARG A 313 10.21 -1.61 -18.04
N SER A 314 8.93 -1.25 -17.97
CA SER A 314 8.07 -0.99 -19.13
C SER A 314 8.04 0.52 -19.31
N GLU A 315 8.35 1.02 -20.51
CA GLU A 315 8.47 2.44 -20.86
C GLU A 315 7.10 3.17 -20.95
N SER A 316 6.25 3.06 -19.94
CA SER A 316 4.97 3.77 -19.90
C SER A 316 4.58 4.13 -18.46
N GLY A 317 4.79 5.39 -18.06
CA GLY A 317 4.46 5.93 -16.74
C GLY A 317 5.23 7.22 -16.43
N LEU A 318 4.90 7.88 -15.31
CA LEU A 318 5.63 9.05 -14.82
C LEU A 318 7.08 8.67 -14.47
N ASP A 319 8.04 9.45 -14.98
CA ASP A 319 9.38 9.46 -14.41
C ASP A 319 9.36 10.04 -12.98
N ASP A 320 10.44 9.80 -12.23
CA ASP A 320 10.49 10.13 -10.80
C ASP A 320 10.43 11.65 -10.56
N ALA A 321 11.07 12.45 -11.42
CA ALA A 321 11.03 13.91 -11.32
C ALA A 321 9.60 14.44 -11.54
N THR A 322 8.89 13.93 -12.55
CA THR A 322 7.52 14.28 -12.87
C THR A 322 6.57 13.86 -11.75
N ARG A 323 6.80 12.71 -11.13
CA ARG A 323 6.03 12.27 -9.96
C ARG A 323 6.15 13.26 -8.80
N VAL A 324 7.37 13.72 -8.49
CA VAL A 324 7.61 14.71 -7.45
C VAL A 324 6.95 16.05 -7.81
N LEU A 325 7.03 16.48 -9.07
CA LEU A 325 6.38 17.70 -9.56
C LEU A 325 4.85 17.67 -9.38
N VAL A 326 4.18 16.57 -9.75
CA VAL A 326 2.71 16.48 -9.58
C VAL A 326 2.29 16.43 -8.10
N GLN A 327 3.08 15.78 -7.24
CA GLN A 327 2.85 15.74 -5.79
C GLN A 327 3.07 17.11 -5.14
N LEU A 328 4.13 17.81 -5.53
CA LEU A 328 4.38 19.19 -5.11
C LEU A 328 3.27 20.12 -5.59
N SER A 329 2.80 19.97 -6.82
CA SER A 329 1.70 20.78 -7.36
C SER A 329 0.42 20.62 -6.54
N ALA A 330 0.01 19.37 -6.24
CA ALA A 330 -1.13 19.09 -5.38
C ALA A 330 -0.94 19.64 -3.94
N ALA A 331 0.27 19.51 -3.38
CA ALA A 331 0.57 20.03 -2.05
C ALA A 331 0.47 21.56 -1.98
N ILE A 332 1.04 22.28 -2.98
CA ILE A 332 0.92 23.74 -3.08
C ILE A 332 -0.57 24.14 -3.17
N ALA A 333 -1.39 23.35 -3.87
CA ALA A 333 -2.79 23.67 -4.12
C ALA A 333 -3.71 23.49 -2.90
N SER A 334 -3.52 22.44 -2.07
CA SER A 334 -4.49 22.10 -1.02
C SER A 334 -3.93 21.81 0.37
N SER A 335 -2.61 21.76 0.56
CA SER A 335 -2.01 21.33 1.83
C SER A 335 -1.52 22.49 2.71
N ASP A 336 -1.10 22.14 3.93
CA ASP A 336 -0.44 23.05 4.87
C ASP A 336 1.03 23.31 4.50
N GLU A 337 1.63 24.31 5.14
CA GLU A 337 3.01 24.73 4.88
C GLU A 337 4.04 23.61 5.16
N ALA A 338 3.79 22.75 6.15
CA ALA A 338 4.69 21.65 6.49
C ALA A 338 4.75 20.60 5.37
N THR A 339 3.61 20.29 4.78
CA THR A 339 3.47 19.38 3.64
C THR A 339 4.11 19.98 2.37
N VAL A 340 3.90 21.27 2.12
CA VAL A 340 4.54 21.98 1.00
C VAL A 340 6.07 21.96 1.17
N ARG A 341 6.58 22.27 2.37
CA ARG A 341 8.01 22.22 2.71
C ARG A 341 8.60 20.83 2.48
N TYR A 342 7.88 19.78 2.87
CA TYR A 342 8.30 18.39 2.63
C TYR A 342 8.50 18.12 1.13
N TRP A 343 7.50 18.45 0.30
CA TRP A 343 7.59 18.21 -1.14
C TRP A 343 8.61 19.11 -1.85
N LEU A 344 8.78 20.35 -1.41
CA LEU A 344 9.89 21.20 -1.87
C LEU A 344 11.25 20.61 -1.51
N THR A 345 11.37 19.92 -0.38
CA THR A 345 12.61 19.22 0.01
C THR A 345 12.87 18.00 -0.87
N GLN A 346 11.83 17.29 -1.30
CA GLN A 346 12.00 16.22 -2.30
C GLN A 346 12.37 16.82 -3.67
N ALA A 347 11.67 17.87 -4.11
CA ALA A 347 11.95 18.54 -5.38
C ALA A 347 13.40 19.09 -5.45
N ALA A 348 13.93 19.63 -4.35
CA ALA A 348 15.32 20.09 -4.26
C ALA A 348 16.35 18.99 -4.52
N ARG A 349 15.97 17.71 -4.30
CA ARG A 349 16.84 16.55 -4.48
C ARG A 349 16.65 15.89 -5.84
N ASP A 350 15.41 15.74 -6.26
CA ASP A 350 15.02 14.79 -7.32
C ASP A 350 14.54 15.47 -8.60
N VAL A 351 14.37 16.80 -8.60
CA VAL A 351 13.87 17.57 -9.74
C VAL A 351 14.86 18.65 -10.13
N PRO A 352 15.11 18.88 -11.43
CA PRO A 352 15.85 20.04 -11.90
C PRO A 352 15.31 21.33 -11.26
N PRO A 353 16.18 22.18 -10.70
CA PRO A 353 15.78 23.39 -9.98
C PRO A 353 14.91 24.31 -10.82
N GLU A 354 15.21 24.41 -12.11
CA GLU A 354 14.49 25.24 -13.08
C GLU A 354 13.05 24.75 -13.26
N GLN A 355 12.84 23.44 -13.29
CA GLN A 355 11.50 22.83 -13.37
C GLN A 355 10.68 23.08 -12.10
N THR A 356 11.33 23.04 -10.93
CA THR A 356 10.67 23.35 -9.65
C THR A 356 10.29 24.82 -9.59
N GLU A 357 11.16 25.72 -10.06
CA GLU A 357 10.89 27.15 -10.16
C GLU A 357 9.70 27.42 -11.08
N GLU A 358 9.67 26.82 -12.27
CA GLU A 358 8.57 26.95 -13.23
C GLU A 358 7.24 26.37 -12.70
N LEU A 359 7.28 25.30 -11.90
CA LEU A 359 6.10 24.80 -11.20
C LEU A 359 5.59 25.79 -10.14
N ILE A 360 6.49 26.40 -9.36
CA ILE A 360 6.11 27.39 -8.35
C ILE A 360 5.51 28.62 -9.04
N LEU A 361 6.10 29.09 -10.13
CA LEU A 361 5.58 30.19 -10.93
C LEU A 361 4.20 29.86 -11.49
N GLN A 362 4.01 28.74 -12.19
CA GLN A 362 2.69 28.41 -12.75
C GLN A 362 1.60 28.23 -11.69
N SER A 363 1.98 27.89 -10.45
CA SER A 363 1.01 27.69 -9.37
C SER A 363 0.16 28.93 -9.09
N TYR A 364 0.62 30.16 -9.39
CA TYR A 364 -0.20 31.35 -9.14
C TYR A 364 -1.47 31.37 -9.99
N LEU A 365 -1.45 30.82 -11.20
CA LEU A 365 -2.61 30.77 -12.10
C LEU A 365 -3.76 29.93 -11.53
N PHE A 366 -3.41 28.84 -10.84
CA PHE A 366 -4.39 27.87 -10.37
C PHE A 366 -4.65 27.98 -8.86
N CYS A 367 -3.63 28.33 -8.08
CA CYS A 367 -3.65 28.36 -6.62
C CYS A 367 -3.68 29.78 -6.03
N GLY A 368 -3.46 30.81 -6.86
CA GLY A 368 -3.38 32.22 -6.46
C GLY A 368 -2.02 32.64 -5.91
N PHE A 369 -1.79 33.96 -5.91
CA PHE A 369 -0.56 34.59 -5.41
C PHE A 369 -0.14 34.16 -3.99
N PRO A 370 -1.03 34.07 -2.98
CA PRO A 370 -0.61 33.72 -1.62
C PRO A 370 0.10 32.35 -1.54
N ARG A 371 -0.43 31.34 -2.22
CA ARG A 371 0.16 29.98 -2.23
C ARG A 371 1.47 29.96 -3.02
N ALA A 372 1.53 30.64 -4.17
CA ALA A 372 2.76 30.75 -4.97
C ALA A 372 3.89 31.47 -4.21
N LEU A 373 3.59 32.59 -3.54
CA LEU A 373 4.57 33.35 -2.75
C LEU A 373 5.10 32.55 -1.55
N ASN A 374 4.21 31.82 -0.87
CA ASN A 374 4.62 30.95 0.24
C ASN A 374 5.52 29.81 -0.25
N ALA A 375 5.15 29.17 -1.36
CA ALA A 375 5.97 28.12 -1.97
C ALA A 375 7.34 28.66 -2.43
N ALA A 376 7.39 29.85 -3.05
CA ALA A 376 8.64 30.49 -3.47
C ALA A 376 9.55 30.82 -2.28
N ARG A 377 8.99 31.36 -1.18
CA ARG A 377 9.74 31.63 0.05
C ARG A 377 10.34 30.36 0.64
N GLU A 378 9.54 29.30 0.71
CA GLU A 378 10.00 28.02 1.23
C GLU A 378 11.01 27.36 0.28
N TRP A 379 10.86 27.54 -1.02
CA TRP A 379 11.82 27.05 -1.99
C TRP A 379 13.19 27.71 -1.84
N ARG A 380 13.26 29.03 -1.60
CA ARG A 380 14.54 29.70 -1.29
C ARG A 380 15.18 29.15 -0.03
N ARG A 381 14.37 28.90 1.01
CA ARG A 381 14.84 28.34 2.27
C ARG A 381 15.35 26.90 2.13
N VAL A 382 14.66 26.06 1.36
CA VAL A 382 14.99 24.64 1.22
C VAL A 382 16.12 24.42 0.22
N SER A 383 16.09 25.11 -0.91
CA SER A 383 17.11 24.95 -1.96
C SER A 383 18.39 25.73 -1.69
N GLN A 384 18.36 26.70 -0.76
CA GLN A 384 19.46 27.62 -0.47
C GLN A 384 19.94 28.42 -1.70
N ARG A 385 19.10 28.50 -2.75
CA ARG A 385 19.37 29.28 -3.96
C ARG A 385 18.91 30.72 -3.79
N ALA A 386 19.68 31.64 -4.34
CA ALA A 386 19.24 33.03 -4.50
C ALA A 386 18.08 33.11 -5.50
N ALA A 387 17.24 34.14 -5.38
CA ALA A 387 16.27 34.45 -6.43
C ALA A 387 16.99 34.92 -7.70
N PRO A 388 16.45 34.62 -8.90
CA PRO A 388 16.90 35.26 -10.13
C PRO A 388 16.87 36.78 -9.99
N THR A 389 17.86 37.46 -10.58
CA THR A 389 17.97 38.93 -10.51
C THR A 389 17.13 39.66 -11.56
N SER A 390 16.55 38.92 -12.52
CA SER A 390 15.69 39.42 -13.60
C SER A 390 14.85 38.28 -14.18
N ASP A 391 13.72 38.60 -14.80
CA ASP A 391 12.87 37.65 -15.53
C ASP A 391 12.24 38.31 -16.76
N GLU A 392 11.98 37.55 -17.84
CA GLU A 392 11.32 38.09 -19.04
C GLU A 392 9.95 38.71 -18.72
N ALA A 393 9.27 38.23 -17.68
CA ALA A 393 7.97 38.71 -17.23
C ALA A 393 7.94 40.19 -16.81
N GLU A 394 9.11 40.80 -16.58
CA GLU A 394 9.28 42.21 -16.23
C GLU A 394 9.23 43.14 -17.46
N ASP A 395 9.48 42.60 -18.66
CA ASP A 395 9.49 43.38 -19.89
C ASP A 395 8.09 43.53 -20.49
N ILE A 396 7.49 44.70 -20.27
CA ILE A 396 6.16 45.05 -20.78
C ILE A 396 6.08 45.09 -22.32
N HIS A 397 7.21 45.17 -23.02
CA HIS A 397 7.25 45.24 -24.48
C HIS A 397 7.06 43.89 -25.15
N LEU A 398 7.19 42.78 -24.41
CA LEU A 398 6.98 41.42 -24.91
C LEU A 398 5.50 41.01 -25.03
N GLY A 399 4.55 41.93 -24.84
CA GLY A 399 3.12 41.62 -24.81
C GLY A 399 2.58 40.96 -26.09
N GLU A 400 3.05 41.37 -27.28
CA GLU A 400 2.68 40.74 -28.55
C GLU A 400 3.32 39.35 -28.70
N GLU A 401 4.58 39.19 -28.29
CA GLU A 401 5.25 37.88 -28.30
C GLU A 401 4.57 36.88 -27.36
N TRP A 402 4.16 37.32 -26.17
CA TRP A 402 3.38 36.51 -25.24
C TRP A 402 2.01 36.16 -25.81
N ARG A 403 1.38 37.06 -26.57
CA ARG A 403 0.12 36.75 -27.25
C ARG A 403 0.32 35.63 -28.26
N GLU A 404 1.28 35.74 -29.18
CA GLU A 404 1.57 34.67 -30.16
C GLU A 404 1.90 33.33 -29.48
N ARG A 405 2.80 33.35 -28.50
CA ARG A 405 3.16 32.15 -27.71
C ARG A 405 1.94 31.57 -26.99
N GLY A 406 1.09 32.43 -26.45
CA GLY A 406 -0.13 32.06 -25.73
C GLY A 406 -1.17 31.41 -26.62
N GLU A 407 -1.37 31.92 -27.84
CA GLU A 407 -2.26 31.32 -28.83
C GLU A 407 -1.77 29.95 -29.26
N GLN A 408 -0.47 29.80 -29.52
CA GLN A 408 0.14 28.51 -29.85
C GLN A 408 -0.01 27.49 -28.71
N THR A 409 0.33 27.89 -27.48
CA THR A 409 0.28 27.00 -26.30
C THR A 409 -1.15 26.61 -25.96
N CYS A 410 -2.09 27.56 -25.99
CA CYS A 410 -3.50 27.31 -25.72
C CYS A 410 -4.13 26.43 -26.80
N ALA A 411 -3.82 26.68 -28.08
CA ALA A 411 -4.29 25.84 -29.18
C ALA A 411 -3.77 24.40 -29.09
N ALA A 412 -2.52 24.19 -28.65
CA ALA A 412 -1.98 22.86 -28.42
C ALA A 412 -2.74 22.12 -27.31
N VAL A 413 -3.05 22.79 -26.20
CA VAL A 413 -3.81 22.20 -25.09
C VAL A 413 -5.25 21.89 -25.48
N TYR A 414 -5.97 22.80 -26.13
CA TYR A 414 -7.39 22.59 -26.41
C TYR A 414 -7.70 21.92 -27.75
N GLY A 415 -6.73 21.82 -28.65
CA GLY A 415 -6.88 21.21 -29.96
C GLY A 415 -8.08 21.77 -30.72
N SER A 416 -8.96 20.89 -31.20
CA SER A 416 -10.18 21.26 -31.93
C SER A 416 -11.18 22.13 -31.15
N MET A 417 -11.05 22.20 -29.82
CA MET A 417 -11.92 23.00 -28.96
C MET A 417 -11.44 24.43 -28.75
N TYR A 418 -10.24 24.79 -29.23
CA TYR A 418 -9.59 26.08 -28.98
C TYR A 418 -10.48 27.28 -29.36
N GLU A 419 -10.97 27.35 -30.59
CA GLU A 419 -11.81 28.46 -31.06
C GLU A 419 -13.09 28.60 -30.23
N LYS A 420 -13.72 27.46 -29.90
CA LYS A 420 -14.93 27.45 -29.08
C LYS A 420 -14.65 27.91 -27.65
N LEU A 421 -13.50 27.53 -27.08
CA LEU A 421 -13.07 28.02 -25.77
C LEU A 421 -12.91 29.55 -25.78
N ARG A 422 -12.17 30.09 -26.76
CA ARG A 422 -11.91 31.53 -26.89
C ARG A 422 -13.23 32.33 -26.93
N LEU A 423 -14.18 31.89 -27.75
CA LEU A 423 -15.52 32.50 -27.83
C LEU A 423 -16.24 32.43 -26.48
N ASN A 424 -16.31 31.25 -25.86
CA ASN A 424 -16.99 31.08 -24.57
C ASN A 424 -16.38 31.95 -23.46
N VAL A 425 -15.05 32.06 -23.39
CA VAL A 425 -14.36 32.85 -22.36
C VAL A 425 -14.57 34.35 -22.63
N ARG A 426 -14.50 34.78 -23.90
CA ARG A 426 -14.79 36.16 -24.30
C ARG A 426 -16.22 36.57 -23.95
N ASP A 427 -17.18 35.66 -24.13
CA ASP A 427 -18.59 35.86 -23.78
C ASP A 427 -18.80 35.99 -22.26
N LEU A 428 -17.94 35.37 -21.43
CA LEU A 428 -17.93 35.63 -19.99
C LEU A 428 -17.39 37.02 -19.68
N HIS A 429 -16.23 37.38 -20.25
CA HIS A 429 -15.69 38.73 -20.23
C HIS A 429 -14.48 38.85 -21.21
N PRO A 430 -14.39 39.88 -22.06
CA PRO A 430 -13.31 39.99 -23.04
C PRO A 430 -11.91 40.12 -22.43
N ALA A 431 -11.79 40.67 -21.22
CA ALA A 431 -10.51 40.69 -20.52
C ALA A 431 -10.04 39.29 -20.07
N LEU A 432 -10.97 38.36 -19.77
CA LEU A 432 -10.58 37.00 -19.38
C LEU A 432 -9.98 36.23 -20.56
N ASP A 433 -10.46 36.47 -21.77
CA ASP A 433 -9.86 35.91 -22.99
C ASP A 433 -8.42 36.42 -23.17
N ALA A 434 -8.24 37.74 -23.07
CA ALA A 434 -6.92 38.36 -23.18
C ALA A 434 -5.96 37.87 -22.09
N TRP A 435 -6.38 37.83 -20.82
CA TRP A 435 -5.54 37.36 -19.71
C TRP A 435 -5.24 35.87 -19.81
N MET A 436 -6.21 35.03 -20.19
CA MET A 436 -5.98 33.60 -20.38
C MET A 436 -4.90 33.36 -21.43
N VAL A 437 -4.99 34.05 -22.57
CA VAL A 437 -4.05 33.87 -23.68
C VAL A 437 -2.71 34.51 -23.38
N VAL A 438 -2.67 35.80 -23.09
CA VAL A 438 -1.42 36.56 -22.93
C VAL A 438 -0.75 36.21 -21.61
N ASP A 439 -1.47 36.27 -20.49
CA ASP A 439 -0.86 36.06 -19.16
C ASP A 439 -0.78 34.57 -18.80
N GLY A 440 -1.85 33.82 -19.02
CA GLY A 440 -1.93 32.40 -18.67
C GLY A 440 -1.04 31.53 -19.55
N TYR A 441 -1.40 31.44 -20.83
CA TYR A 441 -0.72 30.57 -21.78
C TYR A 441 0.57 31.17 -22.32
N GLY A 442 0.60 32.49 -22.54
CA GLY A 442 1.75 33.20 -23.06
C GLY A 442 2.84 33.36 -22.01
N LYS A 443 2.59 34.21 -21.03
CA LYS A 443 3.57 34.65 -20.03
C LYS A 443 4.00 33.55 -19.06
N VAL A 444 3.18 32.51 -18.85
CA VAL A 444 3.43 31.49 -17.80
C VAL A 444 3.56 30.08 -18.35
N LEU A 445 2.50 29.51 -18.94
CA LEU A 445 2.52 28.10 -19.37
C LEU A 445 3.37 27.86 -20.62
N GLY A 446 3.59 28.88 -21.44
CA GLY A 446 4.45 28.82 -22.62
C GLY A 446 5.94 29.04 -22.32
N ARG A 447 6.31 29.29 -21.06
CA ARG A 447 7.71 29.54 -20.68
C ARG A 447 8.58 28.30 -20.85
N PRO A 448 9.85 28.47 -21.27
CA PRO A 448 10.81 27.37 -21.27
C PRO A 448 11.11 26.90 -19.83
N GLY A 449 11.76 25.74 -19.69
CA GLY A 449 12.18 25.22 -18.39
C GLY A 449 11.27 24.14 -17.81
N LEU A 450 9.98 24.10 -18.20
CA LEU A 450 9.09 22.97 -17.95
C LEU A 450 8.24 22.71 -19.21
N ASP A 451 8.36 21.51 -19.77
CA ASP A 451 7.64 21.15 -20.99
C ASP A 451 6.12 21.08 -20.78
N LEU A 452 5.36 21.27 -21.86
CA LEU A 452 3.90 21.40 -21.81
C LEU A 452 3.20 20.15 -21.28
N ALA A 453 3.75 18.96 -21.54
CA ALA A 453 3.22 17.71 -21.02
C ALA A 453 3.32 17.65 -19.48
N ARG A 454 4.48 17.98 -18.91
CA ARG A 454 4.65 18.07 -17.45
C ARG A 454 3.85 19.22 -16.83
N ARG A 455 3.68 20.34 -17.54
CA ARG A 455 2.79 21.43 -17.10
C ARG A 455 1.36 20.95 -16.95
N GLU A 456 0.78 20.34 -18.00
CA GLU A 456 -0.59 19.84 -17.94
C GLU A 456 -0.78 18.77 -16.85
N LEU A 457 0.20 17.89 -16.63
CA LEU A 457 0.17 16.94 -15.51
C LEU A 457 0.13 17.64 -14.14
N CYS A 458 0.90 18.70 -13.95
CA CYS A 458 0.86 19.50 -12.72
C CYS A 458 -0.48 20.24 -12.59
N VAL A 459 -1.02 20.79 -13.68
CA VAL A 459 -2.33 21.44 -13.68
C VAL A 459 -3.44 20.46 -13.30
N VAL A 460 -3.44 19.25 -13.86
CA VAL A 460 -4.34 18.15 -13.48
C VAL A 460 -4.24 17.88 -11.98
N ALA A 461 -3.03 17.81 -11.43
CA ALA A 461 -2.83 17.57 -10.01
C ALA A 461 -3.38 18.71 -9.13
N ALA A 462 -3.12 19.97 -9.49
CA ALA A 462 -3.64 21.13 -8.77
C ALA A 462 -5.19 21.21 -8.83
N CYS A 463 -5.78 21.02 -10.01
CA CYS A 463 -7.24 21.03 -10.18
C CYS A 463 -7.93 19.89 -9.40
N ALA A 464 -7.34 18.68 -9.41
CA ALA A 464 -7.84 17.57 -8.61
C ALA A 464 -7.75 17.84 -7.10
N ALA A 465 -6.64 18.42 -6.64
CA ALA A 465 -6.44 18.78 -5.24
C ALA A 465 -7.44 19.81 -4.74
N MET A 466 -7.80 20.79 -5.58
CA MET A 466 -8.77 21.84 -5.26
C MET A 466 -10.23 21.46 -5.51
N GLY A 467 -10.51 20.28 -6.10
CA GLY A 467 -11.88 19.85 -6.44
C GLY A 467 -12.51 20.67 -7.57
N GLN A 468 -11.71 21.11 -8.55
CA GLN A 468 -12.17 21.94 -9.68
C GLN A 468 -12.57 21.08 -10.88
N ASP A 469 -13.64 20.29 -10.75
CA ASP A 469 -14.02 19.22 -11.70
C ASP A 469 -14.14 19.67 -13.16
N ARG A 470 -14.69 20.87 -13.43
CA ARG A 470 -14.79 21.40 -14.80
C ARG A 470 -13.41 21.69 -15.41
N GLN A 471 -12.51 22.27 -14.62
CA GLN A 471 -11.15 22.57 -15.06
C GLN A 471 -10.33 21.30 -15.17
N LEU A 472 -10.44 20.39 -14.19
CA LEU A 472 -9.81 19.08 -14.23
C LEU A 472 -10.20 18.32 -15.51
N HIS A 473 -11.48 18.25 -15.84
CA HIS A 473 -11.95 17.58 -17.06
C HIS A 473 -11.38 18.19 -18.35
N SER A 474 -11.23 19.53 -18.41
CA SER A 474 -10.60 20.21 -19.54
C SER A 474 -9.12 19.88 -19.65
N HIS A 475 -8.37 19.95 -18.55
CA HIS A 475 -6.92 19.69 -18.54
C HIS A 475 -6.56 18.19 -18.63
N LEU A 476 -7.46 17.28 -18.26
CA LEU A 476 -7.32 15.85 -18.58
C LEU A 476 -7.33 15.62 -20.10
N ARG A 477 -8.20 16.32 -20.85
CA ARG A 477 -8.16 16.33 -22.32
C ARG A 477 -6.94 17.10 -22.84
N GLY A 478 -6.60 18.20 -22.18
CA GLY A 478 -5.44 19.04 -22.47
C GLY A 478 -4.16 18.24 -22.52
N ALA A 479 -3.89 17.50 -21.43
CA ALA A 479 -2.77 16.57 -21.31
C ALA A 479 -2.72 15.57 -22.48
N LEU A 480 -3.85 14.94 -22.84
CA LEU A 480 -3.91 13.99 -23.96
C LEU A 480 -3.56 14.66 -25.30
N ASN A 481 -4.06 15.87 -25.55
CA ASN A 481 -3.80 16.62 -26.78
C ASN A 481 -2.31 16.97 -26.94
N VAL A 482 -1.59 17.19 -25.83
CA VAL A 482 -0.15 17.50 -25.81
C VAL A 482 0.73 16.25 -25.67
N GLY A 483 0.16 15.05 -25.89
CA GLY A 483 0.89 13.80 -25.97
C GLY A 483 1.16 13.09 -24.64
N VAL A 484 0.46 13.47 -23.56
CA VAL A 484 0.52 12.70 -22.30
C VAL A 484 -0.26 11.40 -22.47
N GLU A 485 0.39 10.28 -22.19
CA GLU A 485 -0.26 8.97 -22.24
C GLU A 485 -1.34 8.80 -21.15
N PRO A 486 -2.46 8.09 -21.43
CA PRO A 486 -3.49 7.82 -20.44
C PRO A 486 -2.97 7.19 -19.14
N ALA A 487 -1.91 6.36 -19.24
CA ALA A 487 -1.26 5.76 -18.09
C ALA A 487 -0.60 6.81 -17.17
N ALA A 488 0.03 7.84 -17.74
CA ALA A 488 0.66 8.93 -17.00
C ALA A 488 -0.39 9.78 -16.26
N LEU A 489 -1.57 9.98 -16.86
CA LEU A 489 -2.71 10.65 -16.20
C LEU A 489 -3.26 9.84 -15.02
N ALA A 490 -3.49 8.54 -15.21
CA ALA A 490 -3.95 7.66 -14.14
C ALA A 490 -2.93 7.61 -12.99
N GLU A 491 -1.65 7.57 -13.33
CA GLU A 491 -0.55 7.57 -12.37
C GLU A 491 -0.42 8.91 -11.63
N THR A 492 -0.67 10.03 -12.30
CA THR A 492 -0.72 11.37 -11.68
C THR A 492 -1.78 11.43 -10.59
N LEU A 493 -3.00 11.02 -10.91
CA LEU A 493 -4.11 10.98 -9.94
C LEU A 493 -3.82 10.00 -8.79
N THR A 494 -3.13 8.89 -9.07
CA THR A 494 -2.71 7.93 -8.05
C THR A 494 -1.63 8.52 -7.13
N ALA A 495 -0.64 9.22 -7.69
CA ALA A 495 0.48 9.79 -6.95
C ALA A 495 0.05 10.85 -5.92
N ILE A 496 -1.05 11.56 -6.19
CA ILE A 496 -1.59 12.61 -5.32
C ILE A 496 -2.73 12.13 -4.41
N ALA A 497 -3.21 10.89 -4.56
CA ALA A 497 -4.40 10.40 -3.86
C ALA A 497 -4.28 10.52 -2.33
N GLY A 498 -3.08 10.26 -1.78
CA GLY A 498 -2.80 10.42 -0.35
C GLY A 498 -2.84 11.87 0.15
N LEU A 499 -2.63 12.85 -0.72
CA LEU A 499 -2.65 14.28 -0.38
C LEU A 499 -4.07 14.87 -0.40
N ILE A 500 -4.95 14.34 -1.26
CA ILE A 500 -6.26 14.93 -1.54
C ILE A 500 -7.42 14.16 -0.91
N GLY A 501 -7.15 12.97 -0.37
CA GLY A 501 -8.14 12.10 0.28
C GLY A 501 -8.94 11.23 -0.70
N ALA A 502 -9.50 10.14 -0.18
CA ALA A 502 -10.11 9.06 -0.98
C ALA A 502 -11.30 9.53 -1.84
N GLU A 503 -12.13 10.45 -1.34
CA GLU A 503 -13.30 10.95 -2.08
C GLU A 503 -12.90 11.77 -3.31
N ARG A 504 -12.00 12.75 -3.15
CA ARG A 504 -11.49 13.56 -4.27
C ARG A 504 -10.70 12.72 -5.25
N ALA A 505 -9.87 11.79 -4.76
CA ALA A 505 -9.15 10.86 -5.61
C ALA A 505 -10.11 10.01 -6.47
N ARG A 506 -11.20 9.50 -5.88
CA ARG A 506 -12.23 8.75 -6.60
C ARG A 506 -12.94 9.62 -7.64
N SER A 507 -13.33 10.85 -7.29
CA SER A 507 -13.98 11.77 -8.24
C SER A 507 -13.07 12.06 -9.45
N ALA A 508 -11.79 12.35 -9.20
CA ALA A 508 -10.83 12.61 -10.26
C ALA A 508 -10.63 11.40 -11.19
N GLN A 509 -10.56 10.19 -10.63
CA GLN A 509 -10.45 8.95 -11.40
C GLN A 509 -11.68 8.70 -12.28
N LEU A 510 -12.88 9.00 -11.77
CA LEU A 510 -14.12 8.89 -12.57
C LEU A 510 -14.15 9.91 -13.72
N LEU A 511 -13.64 11.12 -13.50
CA LEU A 511 -13.51 12.12 -14.56
C LEU A 511 -12.51 11.67 -15.63
N LEU A 512 -11.39 11.08 -15.24
CA LEU A 512 -10.43 10.48 -16.19
C LEU A 512 -11.07 9.35 -16.99
N ALA A 513 -11.79 8.42 -16.34
CA ALA A 513 -12.49 7.34 -17.04
C ALA A 513 -13.45 7.89 -18.12
N ARG A 514 -14.23 8.93 -17.76
CA ARG A 514 -15.14 9.61 -18.69
C ARG A 514 -14.40 10.27 -19.86
N VAL A 515 -13.24 10.88 -19.62
CA VAL A 515 -12.41 11.47 -20.68
C VAL A 515 -11.88 10.40 -21.64
N LEU A 516 -11.51 9.23 -21.11
CA LEU A 516 -10.99 8.10 -21.89
C LEU A 516 -12.09 7.26 -22.56
N GLY A 517 -13.38 7.59 -22.37
CA GLY A 517 -14.50 6.84 -22.93
C GLY A 517 -14.73 5.47 -22.27
N LYS A 518 -14.37 5.33 -20.99
CA LYS A 518 -14.50 4.09 -20.20
C LYS A 518 -15.63 4.18 -19.18
#